data_AF-A0A538DT46-F1
#
_entry.id   AF-A0A538DT46-F1
#
_cell.length_a   1.000
_cell.length_b   1.000
_cell.length_c   1.000
_cell.angle_alpha   90.00
_cell.angle_beta   90.00
_cell.angle_gamma   90.00
#
_symmetry.space_group_name_H-M   'P 1'
#
loop_
_entity.id
_entity.type
_entity.pdbx_description
1 polymer ?
#
loop_
_entity_poly.entity_id
_entity_poly.type
_entity_poly.pdbx_seq_one_letter_code
_entity_poly.pdbx_strand_id
1 'polypeptide(L)'
;MRPREPLRRAPGARRSRAADRGGAARRARRRRCRARAGTRAQRRADPLLAPRSRDLRRGARRTPRRACRGARRRDGSPLPVIRIDSHDALDLSLYRRIVRDGEPVELASTLLGQVDERRAAMLRALEAGTPAYGVTTGLGYMSKREIPPTDRPALQRSILLGRSVGVGEPLPHEVVRGAMLLRLTGFLSGDAGVSSDLCRLLAELLNDGWKPYVPSGPHGAAGEVIPLSHLFQTLVGEGFVLEDGERMLARDAL
;
A
#
# COMPACT_ATOMS: atom_id res chain seq x y z
N MET A 1 26.22 -16.36 55.90
CA MET A 1 25.36 -15.69 54.90
C MET A 1 25.55 -14.19 55.08
N ARG A 2 26.44 -13.56 54.30
CA ARG A 2 26.86 -12.16 54.51
C ARG A 2 25.82 -11.18 53.93
N PRO A 3 25.37 -10.15 54.65
CA PRO A 3 24.50 -9.12 54.09
C PRO A 3 25.29 -8.14 53.20
N ARG A 4 24.67 -7.72 52.09
CA ARG A 4 25.22 -6.81 51.08
C ARG A 4 25.16 -5.36 51.55
N GLU A 5 26.29 -4.65 51.52
CA GLU A 5 26.38 -3.19 51.68
C GLU A 5 25.81 -2.44 50.45
N PRO A 6 25.21 -1.24 50.65
CA PRO A 6 24.77 -0.37 49.56
C PRO A 6 25.89 0.55 49.06
N LEU A 7 26.09 0.59 47.73
CA LEU A 7 27.02 1.49 47.05
C LEU A 7 26.53 2.96 47.07
N ARG A 8 27.41 3.83 47.56
CA ARG A 8 27.25 5.29 47.74
C ARG A 8 27.10 6.05 46.42
N ARG A 9 26.27 7.09 46.43
CA ARG A 9 26.20 8.17 45.41
C ARG A 9 27.43 9.08 45.50
N ALA A 10 28.01 9.43 44.35
CA ALA A 10 29.05 10.46 44.23
C ALA A 10 28.43 11.85 43.91
N PRO A 11 28.96 12.97 44.48
CA PRO A 11 28.49 14.33 44.20
C PRO A 11 29.27 15.02 43.07
N GLY A 12 28.63 16.02 42.46
CA GLY A 12 28.99 16.60 41.16
C GLY A 12 30.22 17.51 41.07
N ALA A 13 30.53 17.90 39.82
CA ALA A 13 31.56 18.86 39.48
C ALA A 13 31.05 19.90 38.46
N ARG A 14 30.82 21.10 39.00
CA ARG A 14 31.17 22.46 38.52
C ARG A 14 31.15 22.80 37.02
N ARG A 15 30.35 23.84 36.74
CA ARG A 15 30.44 24.74 35.58
C ARG A 15 31.73 25.55 35.61
N SER A 16 32.38 25.70 34.46
CA SER A 16 33.39 26.73 34.20
C SER A 16 33.01 27.54 32.94
N ARG A 17 33.12 28.87 33.07
CA ARG A 17 33.03 29.87 32.01
C ARG A 17 34.44 30.15 31.49
N ALA A 18 34.60 30.26 30.17
CA ALA A 18 35.58 31.10 29.47
C ALA A 18 35.06 31.20 28.02
N ALA A 19 34.51 32.33 27.58
CA ALA A 19 35.23 33.49 27.04
C ALA A 19 35.99 33.14 25.76
N ASP A 20 35.41 33.46 24.60
CA ASP A 20 36.19 33.94 23.47
C ASP A 20 35.43 35.04 22.70
N ARG A 21 36.22 36.00 22.23
CA ARG A 21 35.84 37.30 21.66
C ARG A 21 35.87 37.25 20.13
N GLY A 22 35.11 38.16 19.52
CA GLY A 22 35.24 38.57 18.12
C GLY A 22 33.92 38.41 17.38
N GLY A 23 33.32 39.40 16.75
CA GLY A 23 33.74 40.73 16.38
C GLY A 23 32.91 41.11 15.16
N ALA A 24 32.29 42.30 15.19
CA ALA A 24 31.81 43.09 14.06
C ALA A 24 30.84 42.45 13.02
N ALA A 25 29.60 42.95 12.95
CA ALA A 25 29.06 43.52 11.70
C ALA A 25 27.62 44.06 11.84
N ARG A 26 27.53 45.39 11.91
CA ARG A 26 26.71 46.28 11.06
C ARG A 26 25.20 46.01 10.88
N ARG A 27 24.48 46.99 11.41
CA ARG A 27 23.12 47.44 11.08
C ARG A 27 22.86 47.61 9.57
N ALA A 28 21.60 47.33 9.23
CA ALA A 28 20.76 47.99 8.23
C ALA A 28 21.19 47.96 6.76
N ARG A 29 20.34 47.37 5.91
CA ARG A 29 19.89 47.95 4.63
C ARG A 29 18.63 47.26 4.13
N ARG A 30 17.50 47.96 4.28
CA ARG A 30 16.32 47.78 3.44
C ARG A 30 16.74 48.04 1.99
N ARG A 31 16.60 47.07 1.10
CA ARG A 31 16.54 47.31 -0.34
C ARG A 31 15.34 46.58 -0.92
N ARG A 32 14.38 47.39 -1.37
CA ARG A 32 13.35 47.02 -2.33
C ARG A 32 14.04 46.54 -3.60
N CYS A 33 13.71 45.35 -4.07
CA CYS A 33 13.85 45.00 -5.48
C CYS A 33 12.47 44.68 -6.03
N ARG A 34 12.06 45.53 -6.97
CA ARG A 34 10.85 45.42 -7.77
C ARG A 34 10.89 44.17 -8.63
N ALA A 35 9.69 43.68 -8.90
CA ALA A 35 9.35 42.62 -9.83
C ALA A 35 10.10 42.67 -11.16
N ARG A 36 10.49 41.50 -11.66
CA ARG A 36 10.51 41.18 -13.09
C ARG A 36 9.52 40.04 -13.31
N ALA A 37 8.53 40.33 -14.14
CA ALA A 37 7.56 39.39 -14.68
C ALA A 37 8.17 38.62 -15.86
N GLY A 38 7.67 37.40 -16.08
CA GLY A 38 8.05 36.46 -17.15
C GLY A 38 8.68 35.20 -16.52
N THR A 39 8.14 34.00 -16.62
CA THR A 39 7.29 33.37 -17.63
C THR A 39 6.28 32.43 -16.95
N ARG A 40 5.05 32.34 -17.49
CA ARG A 40 4.01 31.39 -17.06
C ARG A 40 4.49 29.97 -17.35
N ALA A 41 5.18 29.35 -16.39
CA ALA A 41 5.27 27.90 -16.33
C ALA A 41 3.88 27.38 -15.94
N GLN A 42 3.20 26.71 -16.87
CA GLN A 42 1.97 25.96 -16.59
C GLN A 42 2.29 24.91 -15.52
N ARG A 43 2.01 25.25 -14.26
CA ARG A 43 1.85 24.27 -13.20
C ARG A 43 0.65 23.42 -13.59
N ARG A 44 0.88 22.26 -14.22
CA ARG A 44 -0.14 21.21 -14.27
C ARG A 44 -0.46 20.89 -12.82
N ALA A 45 -1.66 21.23 -12.38
CA ALA A 45 -2.13 20.82 -11.06
C ALA A 45 -2.07 19.29 -10.99
N ASP A 46 -1.46 18.76 -9.94
CA ASP A 46 -1.46 17.32 -9.68
C ASP A 46 -2.92 16.86 -9.56
N PRO A 47 -3.39 15.91 -10.40
CA PRO A 47 -4.75 15.41 -10.37
C PRO A 47 -5.19 14.89 -8.99
N LEU A 48 -4.25 14.58 -8.10
CA LEU A 48 -4.49 14.13 -6.72
C LEU A 48 -4.91 15.25 -5.76
N LEU A 49 -4.56 16.51 -6.06
CA LEU A 49 -4.85 17.66 -5.19
C LEU A 49 -6.16 18.38 -5.55
N ALA A 50 -6.87 17.93 -6.59
CA ALA A 50 -8.15 18.50 -6.98
C ALA A 50 -9.27 17.96 -6.05
N PRO A 51 -9.94 18.80 -5.23
CA PRO A 51 -11.03 18.33 -4.40
C PRO A 51 -12.21 17.93 -5.29
N ARG A 52 -12.65 16.67 -5.22
CA ARG A 52 -13.89 16.23 -5.88
C ARG A 52 -14.68 15.28 -4.98
N SER A 53 -15.79 15.80 -4.48
CA SER A 53 -16.93 15.02 -4.01
C SER A 53 -17.78 14.60 -5.22
N ARG A 54 -17.92 13.30 -5.47
CA ARG A 54 -19.01 12.76 -6.31
C ARG A 54 -19.27 11.29 -5.99
N ASP A 55 -20.55 11.00 -5.84
CA ASP A 55 -21.15 9.70 -5.51
C ASP A 55 -20.57 8.55 -6.34
N LEU A 56 -20.07 7.52 -5.64
CA LEU A 56 -19.58 6.26 -6.19
C LEU A 56 -20.69 5.35 -6.76
N ARG A 57 -21.94 5.84 -6.90
CA ARG A 57 -23.10 5.01 -7.26
C ARG A 57 -23.58 5.13 -8.71
N ARG A 58 -22.95 5.92 -9.58
CA ARG A 58 -23.36 6.01 -10.99
C ARG A 58 -22.21 5.86 -11.97
N GLY A 59 -22.06 4.62 -12.46
CA GLY A 59 -22.02 4.35 -13.89
C GLY A 59 -20.71 4.65 -14.62
N ALA A 60 -19.86 3.63 -14.69
CA ALA A 60 -19.39 3.16 -15.98
C ALA A 60 -19.26 1.63 -15.89
N ARG A 61 -20.25 0.91 -16.43
CA ARG A 61 -20.01 -0.47 -16.89
C ARG A 61 -19.06 -0.35 -18.07
N ARG A 62 -17.76 -0.24 -17.80
CA ARG A 62 -16.74 -0.49 -18.80
C ARG A 62 -16.58 -2.01 -18.86
N THR A 63 -16.77 -2.54 -20.05
CA THR A 63 -16.35 -3.91 -20.39
C THR A 63 -14.89 -4.09 -19.99
N PRO A 64 -14.50 -5.20 -19.34
CA PRO A 64 -13.11 -5.46 -19.01
C PRO A 64 -12.28 -5.30 -20.28
N ARG A 65 -11.37 -4.33 -20.28
CA ARG A 65 -10.50 -4.06 -21.42
C ARG A 65 -9.56 -5.25 -21.55
N ARG A 66 -9.89 -6.12 -22.52
CA ARG A 66 -9.17 -7.32 -22.95
C ARG A 66 -8.88 -8.30 -21.79
N ALA A 67 -9.92 -9.07 -21.45
CA ALA A 67 -9.74 -10.42 -20.95
C ALA A 67 -8.60 -11.11 -21.73
N CYS A 68 -7.74 -11.84 -21.02
CA CYS A 68 -6.76 -12.77 -21.55
C CYS A 68 -7.37 -13.80 -22.52
N ARG A 69 -7.79 -13.38 -23.71
CA ARG A 69 -8.02 -14.29 -24.83
C ARG A 69 -6.65 -14.70 -25.36
N GLY A 70 -6.07 -15.65 -24.63
CA GLY A 70 -4.85 -16.37 -24.96
C GLY A 70 -3.59 -15.64 -24.53
N ALA A 71 -3.28 -15.66 -23.23
CA ALA A 71 -1.90 -15.48 -22.81
C ALA A 71 -1.08 -16.61 -23.48
N ARG A 72 -0.13 -16.23 -24.34
CA ARG A 72 0.64 -17.16 -25.18
C ARG A 72 2.10 -17.08 -24.83
N ARG A 73 2.78 -18.22 -24.91
CA ARG A 73 4.24 -18.31 -24.90
C ARG A 73 4.81 -17.51 -26.07
N ARG A 74 6.12 -17.23 -26.01
CA ARG A 74 6.85 -16.52 -27.07
C ARG A 74 6.79 -17.23 -28.43
N ASP A 75 6.53 -18.53 -28.42
CA ASP A 75 6.31 -19.41 -29.59
C ASP A 75 4.84 -19.46 -30.07
N GLY A 76 3.93 -18.73 -29.41
CA GLY A 76 2.52 -18.68 -29.75
C GLY A 76 1.64 -19.77 -29.12
N SER A 77 2.18 -20.73 -28.35
CA SER A 77 1.35 -21.73 -27.66
C SER A 77 0.56 -21.10 -26.51
N PRO A 78 -0.64 -21.58 -26.14
CA PRO A 78 -1.34 -21.10 -24.96
C PRO A 78 -0.52 -21.39 -23.68
N LEU A 79 -0.52 -20.45 -22.74
CA LEU A 79 0.05 -20.69 -21.41
C LEU A 79 -0.85 -21.64 -20.63
N PRO A 80 -0.28 -22.62 -19.90
CA PRO A 80 -1.06 -23.48 -19.03
C PRO A 80 -1.64 -22.64 -17.88
N VAL A 81 -2.90 -22.88 -17.54
CA VAL A 81 -3.55 -22.24 -16.38
C VAL A 81 -3.09 -22.97 -15.11
N ILE A 82 -2.57 -22.20 -14.16
CA ILE A 82 -2.18 -22.68 -12.84
C ILE A 82 -3.41 -22.65 -11.94
N ARG A 83 -3.87 -23.82 -11.52
CA ARG A 83 -4.90 -23.93 -10.50
C ARG A 83 -4.27 -23.85 -9.10
N ILE A 84 -4.72 -22.92 -8.28
CA ILE A 84 -4.38 -22.80 -6.86
C ILE A 84 -5.54 -23.37 -6.06
N ASP A 85 -5.33 -24.55 -5.48
CA ASP A 85 -6.30 -25.27 -4.65
C ASP A 85 -5.95 -25.30 -3.16
N SER A 86 -4.72 -24.94 -2.80
CA SER A 86 -4.29 -24.73 -1.42
C SER A 86 -3.51 -23.42 -1.25
N HIS A 87 -3.64 -22.82 -0.07
CA HIS A 87 -2.92 -21.59 0.32
C HIS A 87 -1.43 -21.81 0.61
N ASP A 88 -0.99 -23.04 0.84
CA ASP A 88 0.41 -23.41 1.09
C ASP A 88 1.14 -23.94 -0.16
N ALA A 89 0.47 -23.97 -1.31
CA ALA A 89 1.00 -24.50 -2.57
C ALA A 89 2.13 -23.65 -3.19
N LEU A 90 2.45 -22.48 -2.62
CA LEU A 90 3.42 -21.55 -3.20
C LEU A 90 4.87 -22.02 -2.93
N ASP A 91 5.55 -22.42 -4.00
CA ASP A 91 7.00 -22.63 -4.03
C ASP A 91 7.70 -21.69 -5.03
N LEU A 92 9.02 -21.78 -5.11
CA LEU A 92 9.81 -20.95 -6.03
C LEU A 92 9.51 -21.23 -7.51
N SER A 93 9.11 -22.46 -7.84
CA SER A 93 8.77 -22.86 -9.20
C SER A 93 7.46 -22.20 -9.64
N LEU A 94 6.42 -22.30 -8.80
CA LEU A 94 5.12 -21.67 -8.99
C LEU A 94 5.25 -20.15 -9.05
N TYR A 95 6.04 -19.56 -8.15
CA TYR A 95 6.35 -18.14 -8.16
C TYR A 95 6.94 -17.71 -9.51
N ARG A 96 7.95 -18.42 -10.03
CA ARG A 96 8.58 -18.09 -11.32
C ARG A 96 7.58 -18.17 -12.47
N ARG A 97 6.78 -19.23 -12.53
CA ARG A 97 5.79 -19.42 -13.59
C ARG A 97 4.75 -18.29 -13.63
N ILE A 98 4.24 -17.89 -12.47
CA ILE A 98 3.23 -16.83 -12.40
C ILE A 98 3.84 -15.44 -12.60
N VAL A 99 4.96 -15.15 -11.94
CA VAL A 99 5.54 -13.81 -11.87
C VAL A 99 6.41 -13.48 -13.09
N ARG A 100 7.25 -14.43 -13.53
CA ARG A 100 8.17 -14.21 -14.67
C ARG A 100 7.57 -14.68 -15.98
N ASP A 101 7.01 -15.88 -16.01
CA ASP A 101 6.50 -16.47 -17.25
C ASP A 101 5.07 -15.99 -17.57
N GLY A 102 4.41 -15.32 -16.62
CA GLY A 102 3.09 -14.74 -16.80
C GLY A 102 1.98 -15.78 -16.95
N GLU A 103 2.18 -17.00 -16.45
CA GLU A 103 1.15 -18.05 -16.52
C GLU A 103 -0.09 -17.62 -15.72
N PRO A 104 -1.29 -17.74 -16.33
CA PRO A 104 -2.53 -17.31 -15.68
C PRO A 104 -2.88 -18.23 -14.50
N VAL A 105 -3.52 -17.65 -13.49
CA VAL A 105 -3.95 -18.34 -12.27
C VAL A 105 -5.46 -18.46 -12.21
N GLU A 106 -5.93 -19.58 -11.67
CA GLU A 106 -7.33 -19.83 -11.33
C GLU A 106 -7.42 -20.33 -9.89
N LEU A 107 -8.39 -19.83 -9.13
CA LEU A 107 -8.59 -20.18 -7.72
C LEU A 107 -9.66 -21.26 -7.58
N ALA A 108 -9.38 -22.31 -6.82
CA ALA A 108 -10.36 -23.35 -6.54
C ALA A 108 -11.56 -22.79 -5.75
N SER A 109 -12.78 -23.15 -6.16
CA SER A 109 -14.02 -22.72 -5.50
C SER A 109 -14.09 -23.17 -4.03
N THR A 110 -13.55 -24.34 -3.71
CA THR A 110 -13.42 -24.86 -2.34
C THR A 110 -12.57 -23.95 -1.46
N LEU A 111 -11.43 -23.48 -1.97
CA LEU A 111 -10.54 -22.58 -1.27
C LEU A 111 -11.19 -21.20 -1.03
N LEU A 112 -11.90 -20.68 -2.03
CA LEU A 112 -12.67 -19.43 -1.88
C LEU A 112 -13.79 -19.57 -0.83
N GLY A 113 -14.43 -20.73 -0.75
CA GLY A 113 -15.42 -21.03 0.29
C GLY A 113 -14.81 -20.95 1.70
N GLN A 114 -13.62 -21.53 1.89
CA GLN A 114 -12.91 -21.47 3.18
C GLN A 114 -12.55 -20.02 3.59
N VAL A 115 -12.15 -19.18 2.63
CA VAL A 115 -11.90 -17.74 2.89
C VAL A 115 -13.16 -17.05 3.40
N ASP A 116 -14.30 -17.29 2.77
CA ASP A 116 -15.57 -16.67 3.17
C ASP A 116 -16.08 -17.20 4.51
N GLU A 117 -15.90 -18.49 4.82
CA GLU A 117 -16.21 -19.07 6.12
C GLU A 117 -15.40 -18.42 7.25
N ARG A 118 -14.09 -18.25 7.07
CA ARG A 118 -13.21 -17.59 8.05
C ARG A 118 -13.55 -16.11 8.19
N ARG A 119 -13.82 -15.41 7.09
CA ARG A 119 -14.31 -14.02 7.12
C ARG A 119 -15.62 -13.92 7.92
N ALA A 120 -16.57 -14.83 7.70
CA ALA A 120 -17.83 -14.82 8.41
C ALA A 120 -17.64 -15.03 9.93
N ALA A 121 -16.72 -15.91 10.34
CA ALA A 121 -16.36 -16.09 11.74
C ALA A 121 -15.76 -14.81 12.36
N MET A 122 -14.85 -14.14 11.64
CA MET A 122 -14.27 -12.86 12.07
C MET A 122 -15.34 -11.77 12.22
N LEU A 123 -16.25 -11.64 11.24
CA LEU A 123 -17.35 -10.67 11.30
C LEU A 123 -18.26 -10.91 12.51
N ARG A 124 -18.62 -12.16 12.82
CA ARG A 124 -19.37 -12.49 14.04
C ARG A 124 -18.64 -12.09 15.32
N ALA A 125 -17.32 -12.29 15.39
CA ALA A 125 -16.52 -11.88 16.55
C ALA A 125 -16.50 -10.35 16.74
N LEU A 126 -16.43 -9.60 15.63
CA LEU A 126 -16.49 -8.13 15.63
C LEU A 126 -17.86 -7.61 16.06
N GLU A 127 -18.94 -8.26 15.61
CA GLU A 127 -20.32 -7.96 16.03
C GLU A 127 -20.55 -8.25 17.51
N ALA A 128 -19.91 -9.29 18.05
CA ALA A 128 -19.89 -9.61 19.47
C ALA A 128 -19.04 -8.64 20.33
N GLY A 129 -18.45 -7.59 19.73
CA GLY A 129 -17.69 -6.57 20.43
C GLY A 129 -16.22 -6.90 20.66
N THR A 130 -15.68 -7.94 20.01
CA THR A 130 -14.25 -8.27 20.12
C THR A 130 -13.41 -7.15 19.49
N PRO A 131 -12.49 -6.49 20.24
CA PRO A 131 -11.64 -5.45 19.68
C PRO A 131 -10.67 -6.01 18.64
N ALA A 132 -10.53 -5.31 17.51
CA ALA A 132 -9.64 -5.68 16.42
C ALA A 132 -8.86 -4.46 15.92
N TYR A 133 -7.54 -4.56 15.99
CA TYR A 133 -6.61 -3.50 15.60
C TYR A 133 -6.79 -3.12 14.13
N GLY A 134 -7.01 -1.83 13.85
CA GLY A 134 -7.23 -1.34 12.50
C GLY A 134 -8.60 -1.64 11.91
N VAL A 135 -9.49 -2.32 12.65
CA VAL A 135 -10.87 -2.61 12.24
C VAL A 135 -11.86 -1.89 13.15
N THR A 136 -11.80 -2.15 14.46
CA THR A 136 -12.61 -1.46 15.48
C THR A 136 -11.80 -0.46 16.30
N THR A 137 -10.47 -0.46 16.16
CA THR A 137 -9.60 0.55 16.76
C THR A 137 -8.72 1.24 15.73
N GLY A 138 -8.10 2.35 16.12
CA GLY A 138 -7.12 3.05 15.29
C GLY A 138 -5.83 2.25 15.06
N LEU A 139 -4.87 2.86 14.34
CA LEU A 139 -3.55 2.27 14.09
C LEU A 139 -2.44 3.01 14.85
N GLY A 140 -1.34 2.32 15.13
CA GLY A 140 -0.13 2.88 15.73
C GLY A 140 -0.42 3.57 17.07
N TYR A 141 -0.07 4.86 17.17
CA TYR A 141 -0.36 5.68 18.34
C TYR A 141 -1.84 5.71 18.72
N MET A 142 -2.74 5.58 17.74
CA MET A 142 -4.20 5.57 17.95
C MET A 142 -4.78 4.16 18.19
N SER A 143 -3.93 3.14 18.38
CA SER A 143 -4.33 1.73 18.62
C SER A 143 -5.31 1.54 19.77
N LYS A 144 -5.26 2.41 20.79
CA LYS A 144 -6.12 2.37 21.97
C LYS A 144 -7.44 3.12 21.81
N ARG A 145 -7.66 3.81 20.68
CA ARG A 145 -8.92 4.51 20.42
C ARG A 145 -9.86 3.63 19.64
N GLU A 146 -11.06 3.45 20.17
CA GLU A 146 -12.15 2.79 19.48
C GLU A 146 -12.66 3.66 18.33
N ILE A 147 -13.13 3.00 17.27
CA ILE A 147 -13.65 3.60 16.05
C ILE A 147 -15.13 3.20 15.92
N PRO A 148 -16.05 4.18 15.93
CA PRO A 148 -17.47 3.93 15.76
C PRO A 148 -17.76 3.16 14.46
N PRO A 149 -18.72 2.22 14.45
CA PRO A 149 -19.08 1.46 13.25
C PRO A 149 -19.32 2.30 11.99
N THR A 150 -19.93 3.48 12.14
CA THR A 150 -20.22 4.43 11.05
C THR A 150 -18.96 4.97 10.38
N ASP A 151 -17.85 5.04 11.12
CA ASP A 151 -16.60 5.67 10.67
C ASP A 151 -15.62 4.64 10.11
N ARG A 152 -15.83 3.35 10.39
CA ARG A 152 -14.93 2.26 9.96
C ARG A 152 -14.72 2.22 8.44
N PRO A 153 -15.73 2.41 7.57
CA PRO A 153 -15.49 2.44 6.12
C PRO A 153 -14.59 3.60 5.68
N ALA A 154 -14.80 4.79 6.25
CA ALA A 154 -13.97 5.96 5.97
C ALA A 154 -12.54 5.78 6.49
N LEU A 155 -12.39 5.12 7.64
CA LEU A 155 -11.09 4.75 8.20
C LEU A 155 -10.33 3.81 7.24
N GLN A 156 -10.95 2.74 6.73
CA GLN A 156 -10.25 1.81 5.82
C GLN A 156 -9.69 2.52 4.57
N ARG A 157 -10.48 3.42 3.96
CA ARG A 157 -10.01 4.25 2.84
C ARG A 157 -8.86 5.16 3.26
N SER A 158 -8.98 5.82 4.41
CA SER A 158 -7.97 6.76 4.92
C SER A 158 -6.67 6.06 5.31
N ILE A 159 -6.73 4.84 5.84
CA ILE A 159 -5.55 4.02 6.16
C ILE A 159 -4.75 3.77 4.89
N LEU A 160 -5.45 3.37 3.83
CA LEU A 160 -4.84 3.04 2.55
C LEU A 160 -4.16 4.28 1.94
N LEU A 161 -4.92 5.36 1.75
CA LEU A 161 -4.43 6.58 1.11
C LEU A 161 -3.40 7.35 1.95
N GLY A 162 -3.60 7.41 3.27
CA GLY A 162 -2.72 8.14 4.18
C GLY A 162 -1.33 7.51 4.33
N ARG A 163 -1.12 6.29 3.80
CA ARG A 163 0.16 5.57 3.82
C ARG A 163 0.82 5.46 2.45
N SER A 164 0.16 5.91 1.39
CA SER A 164 0.70 6.00 0.03
C SER A 164 1.65 7.20 -0.11
N VAL A 165 2.68 7.26 0.74
CA VAL A 165 3.61 8.39 0.88
C VAL A 165 5.01 8.11 0.32
N GLY A 166 5.21 6.92 -0.26
CA GLY A 166 6.43 6.56 -0.96
C GLY A 166 6.74 7.49 -2.15
N VAL A 167 8.02 7.63 -2.46
CA VAL A 167 8.54 8.50 -3.53
C VAL A 167 9.59 7.76 -4.36
N GLY A 168 10.03 8.35 -5.47
CA GLY A 168 11.03 7.76 -6.36
C GLY A 168 10.43 7.00 -7.53
N GLU A 169 11.30 6.38 -8.31
CA GLU A 169 10.98 5.60 -9.52
C GLU A 169 10.13 4.36 -9.20
N PRO A 170 9.40 3.80 -10.18
CA PRO A 170 8.61 2.61 -9.94
C PRO A 170 9.51 1.40 -9.66
N LEU A 171 9.05 0.54 -8.75
CA LEU A 171 9.59 -0.81 -8.58
C LEU A 171 9.45 -1.60 -9.89
N PRO A 172 10.38 -2.55 -10.16
CA PRO A 172 10.25 -3.44 -11.30
C PRO A 172 8.92 -4.18 -11.29
N HIS A 173 8.30 -4.34 -12.46
CA HIS A 173 6.99 -4.99 -12.59
C HIS A 173 6.97 -6.39 -11.96
N GLU A 174 8.04 -7.19 -12.13
CA GLU A 174 8.15 -8.50 -11.49
C GLU A 174 8.08 -8.43 -9.95
N VAL A 175 8.63 -7.39 -9.33
CA VAL A 175 8.58 -7.21 -7.87
C VAL A 175 7.15 -6.89 -7.42
N VAL A 176 6.48 -5.98 -8.13
CA VAL A 176 5.09 -5.60 -7.82
C VAL A 176 4.15 -6.79 -8.04
N ARG A 177 4.31 -7.51 -9.15
CA ARG A 177 3.55 -8.73 -9.46
C ARG A 177 3.80 -9.83 -8.45
N GLY A 178 5.05 -10.01 -8.00
CA GLY A 178 5.41 -10.93 -6.93
C GLY A 178 4.73 -10.56 -5.60
N ALA A 179 4.71 -9.28 -5.25
CA ALA A 179 4.01 -8.79 -4.06
C ALA A 179 2.49 -9.05 -4.14
N MET A 180 1.87 -8.87 -5.31
CA MET A 180 0.46 -9.23 -5.53
C MET A 180 0.21 -10.72 -5.31
N LEU A 181 1.04 -11.59 -5.89
CA LEU A 181 0.92 -13.04 -5.71
C LEU A 181 1.08 -13.46 -4.25
N LEU A 182 2.13 -12.99 -3.57
CA LEU A 182 2.39 -13.32 -2.17
C LEU A 182 1.23 -12.86 -1.27
N ARG A 183 0.65 -11.70 -1.56
CA ARG A 183 -0.51 -11.21 -0.82
C ARG A 183 -1.76 -12.03 -1.10
N LEU A 184 -2.00 -12.41 -2.36
CA LEU A 184 -3.08 -13.32 -2.71
C LEU A 184 -2.94 -14.65 -1.95
N THR A 185 -1.77 -15.28 -1.95
CA THR A 185 -1.50 -16.52 -1.20
C THR A 185 -1.79 -16.35 0.30
N GLY A 186 -1.31 -15.26 0.92
CA GLY A 186 -1.61 -14.97 2.32
C GLY A 186 -3.10 -14.73 2.61
N PHE A 187 -3.83 -14.12 1.67
CA PHE A 187 -5.28 -13.95 1.78
C PHE A 187 -6.05 -15.26 1.66
N LEU A 188 -5.55 -16.20 0.86
CA LEU A 188 -6.17 -17.51 0.68
C LEU A 188 -6.10 -18.40 1.93
N SER A 189 -5.25 -18.10 2.91
CA SER A 189 -5.34 -18.76 4.23
C SER A 189 -6.64 -18.41 4.96
N GLY A 190 -7.25 -17.26 4.61
CA GLY A 190 -8.44 -16.70 5.22
C GLY A 190 -8.21 -16.03 6.59
N ASP A 191 -7.01 -16.09 7.15
CA ASP A 191 -6.69 -15.48 8.46
C ASP A 191 -6.71 -13.95 8.42
N ALA A 192 -6.52 -13.37 7.23
CA ALA A 192 -6.63 -11.93 7.01
C ALA A 192 -8.09 -11.42 7.09
N GLY A 193 -9.08 -12.31 7.07
CA GLY A 193 -10.50 -11.93 7.12
C GLY A 193 -10.99 -11.15 5.90
N VAL A 194 -10.31 -11.24 4.76
CA VAL A 194 -10.72 -10.59 3.49
C VAL A 194 -11.83 -11.39 2.80
N SER A 195 -12.54 -10.77 1.84
CA SER A 195 -13.57 -11.47 1.05
C SER A 195 -12.94 -12.30 -0.07
N SER A 196 -13.61 -13.39 -0.46
CA SER A 196 -13.22 -14.16 -1.65
C SER A 196 -13.21 -13.31 -2.93
N ASP A 197 -14.08 -12.30 -3.02
CA ASP A 197 -14.09 -11.34 -4.14
C ASP A 197 -12.79 -10.55 -4.29
N LEU A 198 -12.13 -10.19 -3.19
CA LEU A 198 -10.82 -9.54 -3.27
C LEU A 198 -9.76 -10.51 -3.81
N CYS A 199 -9.81 -11.78 -3.41
CA CYS A 199 -8.92 -12.81 -3.93
C CYS A 199 -9.14 -13.05 -5.43
N ARG A 200 -10.40 -13.13 -5.88
CA ARG A 200 -10.77 -13.23 -7.30
C ARG A 200 -10.25 -12.04 -8.09
N LEU A 201 -10.50 -10.83 -7.62
CA LEU A 201 -10.03 -9.60 -8.26
C LEU A 201 -8.50 -9.59 -8.40
N LEU A 202 -7.76 -10.00 -7.37
CA LEU A 202 -6.29 -10.07 -7.45
C LEU A 202 -5.81 -11.11 -8.46
N ALA A 203 -6.45 -12.28 -8.53
CA ALA A 203 -6.14 -13.29 -9.55
C ALA A 203 -6.43 -12.77 -10.96
N GLU A 204 -7.55 -12.08 -11.17
CA GLU A 204 -7.90 -11.44 -12.44
C GLU A 204 -6.87 -10.37 -12.83
N LEU A 205 -6.49 -9.49 -11.92
CA LEU A 205 -5.48 -8.45 -12.18
C LEU A 205 -4.08 -9.02 -12.41
N LEU A 206 -3.73 -10.13 -11.75
CA LEU A 206 -2.53 -10.90 -12.09
C LEU A 206 -2.62 -11.44 -13.52
N ASN A 207 -3.75 -11.99 -13.95
CA ASN A 207 -3.92 -12.51 -15.30
C ASN A 207 -3.84 -11.40 -16.35
N ASP A 208 -4.46 -10.26 -16.09
CA ASP A 208 -4.50 -9.10 -16.99
C ASP A 208 -3.18 -8.32 -17.03
N GLY A 209 -2.20 -8.70 -16.19
CA GLY A 209 -0.89 -8.05 -16.16
C GLY A 209 -0.94 -6.64 -15.59
N TRP A 210 -1.80 -6.40 -14.60
CA TRP A 210 -1.96 -5.12 -13.90
C TRP A 210 -0.61 -4.60 -13.38
N LYS A 211 -0.31 -3.31 -13.65
CA LYS A 211 0.98 -2.69 -13.35
C LYS A 211 0.87 -1.49 -12.40
N PRO A 212 0.58 -1.68 -11.11
CA PRO A 212 0.58 -0.57 -10.14
C PRO A 212 1.90 0.21 -10.14
N TYR A 213 1.82 1.54 -10.11
CA TYR A 213 2.97 2.39 -9.84
C TYR A 213 3.30 2.31 -8.34
N VAL A 214 4.34 1.55 -7.99
CA VAL A 214 4.81 1.44 -6.61
C VAL A 214 6.18 2.09 -6.50
N PRO A 215 6.34 3.22 -5.79
CA PRO A 215 7.62 3.90 -5.67
C PRO A 215 8.68 3.07 -4.93
N SER A 216 9.93 3.07 -5.40
CA SER A 216 11.06 2.30 -4.86
C SER A 216 11.90 3.06 -3.83
N GLY A 217 11.61 4.34 -3.58
CA GLY A 217 12.43 5.18 -2.72
C GLY A 217 12.39 4.76 -1.25
N PRO A 218 13.42 5.14 -0.47
CA PRO A 218 13.49 4.82 0.95
C PRO A 218 12.33 5.49 1.69
N HIS A 219 11.58 4.71 2.46
CA HIS A 219 10.33 5.20 3.03
C HIS A 219 10.26 5.16 4.56
N GLY A 220 11.38 4.87 5.27
CA GLY A 220 11.54 5.03 6.73
C GLY A 220 10.59 4.21 7.62
N ALA A 221 9.55 3.61 7.06
CA ALA A 221 8.61 2.74 7.72
C ALA A 221 9.18 1.33 7.89
N ALA A 222 8.86 0.70 9.01
CA ALA A 222 9.10 -0.72 9.18
C ALA A 222 8.21 -1.53 8.24
N GLY A 223 8.82 -2.48 7.53
CA GLY A 223 8.13 -3.39 6.63
C GLY A 223 7.60 -2.74 5.35
N GLU A 224 6.46 -3.23 4.91
CA GLU A 224 5.96 -3.15 3.53
C GLU A 224 4.68 -2.29 3.40
N VAL A 225 4.32 -1.58 4.46
CA VAL A 225 3.06 -0.83 4.54
C VAL A 225 2.95 0.23 3.44
N ILE A 226 4.00 1.00 3.20
CA ILE A 226 4.00 2.07 2.19
C ILE A 226 3.91 1.53 0.75
N PRO A 227 4.77 0.57 0.33
CA PRO A 227 4.67 0.05 -1.04
C PRO A 227 3.35 -0.69 -1.28
N LEU A 228 2.83 -1.42 -0.29
CA LEU A 228 1.53 -2.08 -0.43
C LEU A 228 0.36 -1.10 -0.43
N SER A 229 0.43 0.01 0.30
CA SER A 229 -0.57 1.08 0.18
C SER A 229 -0.62 1.65 -1.23
N HIS A 230 0.54 1.89 -1.85
CA HIS A 230 0.63 2.33 -3.24
C HIS A 230 0.09 1.29 -4.23
N LEU A 231 0.29 0.00 -3.96
CA LEU A 231 -0.26 -1.09 -4.75
C LEU A 231 -1.79 -1.15 -4.62
N PHE A 232 -2.31 -1.29 -3.39
CA PHE A 232 -3.72 -1.59 -3.15
C PHE A 232 -4.65 -0.38 -3.32
N GLN A 233 -4.15 0.87 -3.23
CA GLN A 233 -4.97 2.04 -3.56
C GLN A 233 -5.47 2.00 -5.01
N THR A 234 -4.74 1.32 -5.90
CA THR A 234 -5.16 1.17 -7.30
C THR A 234 -6.47 0.39 -7.43
N LEU A 235 -6.75 -0.54 -6.51
CA LEU A 235 -7.98 -1.34 -6.51
C LEU A 235 -9.23 -0.53 -6.17
N VAL A 236 -9.06 0.65 -5.54
CA VAL A 236 -10.16 1.58 -5.23
C VAL A 236 -10.17 2.80 -6.15
N GLY A 237 -9.46 2.71 -7.29
CA GLY A 237 -9.38 3.75 -8.32
C GLY A 237 -8.45 4.92 -8.00
N GLU A 238 -7.59 4.78 -6.98
CA GLU A 238 -6.67 5.82 -6.54
C GLU A 238 -5.22 5.50 -6.92
N GLY A 239 -4.37 6.53 -6.92
CA GLY A 239 -2.98 6.37 -7.35
C GLY A 239 -2.84 6.11 -8.85
N PHE A 240 -1.74 5.47 -9.23
CA PHE A 240 -1.35 5.31 -10.63
C PHE A 240 -1.03 3.86 -10.98
N VAL A 241 -1.23 3.54 -12.25
CA VAL A 241 -0.68 2.37 -12.93
C VAL A 241 0.28 2.81 -14.04
N LEU A 242 1.07 1.89 -14.55
CA LEU A 242 1.98 2.10 -15.66
C LEU A 242 1.38 1.57 -16.96
N GLU A 243 1.17 2.46 -17.94
CA GLU A 243 0.83 2.12 -19.31
C GLU A 243 1.91 2.70 -20.24
N ASP A 244 2.54 1.85 -21.06
CA ASP A 244 3.67 2.21 -21.92
C ASP A 244 4.81 2.97 -21.20
N GLY A 245 5.02 2.67 -19.92
CA GLY A 245 6.03 3.30 -19.07
C GLY A 245 5.59 4.61 -18.42
N GLU A 246 4.43 5.14 -18.79
CA GLU A 246 3.88 6.39 -18.28
C GLU A 246 2.82 6.15 -17.21
N ARG A 247 2.65 7.11 -16.29
CA ARG A 247 1.64 7.02 -15.23
C ARG A 247 0.26 7.33 -15.78
N MET A 248 -0.67 6.39 -15.63
CA MET A 248 -2.11 6.57 -15.81
C MET A 248 -2.82 6.49 -14.46
N LEU A 249 -3.90 7.25 -14.27
CA LEU A 249 -4.73 7.14 -13.07
C LEU A 249 -5.39 5.77 -13.00
N ALA A 250 -5.33 5.10 -11.84
CA ALA A 250 -5.86 3.74 -11.69
C ALA A 250 -7.35 3.61 -12.07
N ARG A 251 -8.18 4.60 -11.70
CA ARG A 251 -9.61 4.66 -12.08
C ARG A 251 -9.88 4.68 -13.59
N ASP A 252 -8.92 5.10 -14.41
CA ASP A 252 -9.09 5.16 -15.86
C ASP A 252 -8.72 3.82 -16.53
N ALA A 253 -7.99 2.97 -15.80
CA ALA A 253 -7.50 1.66 -16.21
C ALA A 253 -8.36 0.48 -15.71
N LEU A 254 -9.07 0.64 -14.58
CA LEU A 254 -10.13 -0.27 -14.11
C LEU A 254 -11.39 -0.20 -14.99
#